data_AF-A0A970DNH2-F1
#
_entry.id   AF-A0A970DNH2-F1
#
_cell.length_a   1.000
_cell.length_b   1.000
_cell.length_c   1.000
_cell.angle_alpha   90.00
_cell.angle_beta   90.00
_cell.angle_gamma   90.00
#
_symmetry.space_group_name_H-M   'P 1'
#
loop_
_entity.id
_entity.type
_entity.pdbx_description
1 polymer ?
#
loop_
_entity_poly.entity_id
_entity_poly.type
_entity_poly.pdbx_seq_one_letter_code
_entity_poly.pdbx_strand_id
1 'polypeptide(L)'
;MKTEKLSKYLPKLEGTIGDSEIYIIEGEEEGGSLLIIGGTHPNEPAGQLTSILFLENLEVKKGKVFIITEANRSAYAHSYPQEGAPFFYTIETNYGERKFKFGARATSPSDQWPFPDVYVHKSSGQKMSSHDTRNLNRAYPGDPNGTYTEQVAYAIKELIVQNDITITIDLHESLNNYLNPPYIGNQVIAGNPKSAFYAMSLVAEFNQKYQTPNNVPFIKDEKPKDGSINQYCSQDQNRIVFTFETDRSLKLEERIRQQLTLIDIFLNQIKPS
;
A
#
# COMPACT_ATOMS: atom_id res chain seq x y z
N MET A 1 -1.18 -2.60 -21.67
CA MET A 1 -0.55 -2.86 -20.36
C MET A 1 0.89 -3.29 -20.57
N LYS A 2 1.84 -2.66 -19.86
CA LYS A 2 3.26 -3.03 -19.83
C LYS A 2 3.60 -3.56 -18.43
N THR A 3 4.48 -4.55 -18.35
CA THR A 3 5.02 -5.03 -17.07
C THR A 3 6.50 -4.68 -16.97
N GLU A 4 6.89 -4.11 -15.85
CA GLU A 4 8.28 -3.88 -15.43
C GLU A 4 8.54 -4.56 -14.08
N LYS A 5 9.79 -4.52 -13.62
CA LYS A 5 10.17 -5.00 -12.29
C LYS A 5 10.93 -3.94 -11.50
N LEU A 6 10.95 -4.05 -10.17
CA LEU A 6 11.68 -3.15 -9.30
C LEU A 6 13.20 -3.11 -9.59
N SER A 7 13.76 -4.19 -10.15
CA SER A 7 15.16 -4.26 -10.60
C SER A 7 15.51 -3.25 -11.68
N LYS A 8 14.53 -2.72 -12.43
CA LYS A 8 14.74 -1.57 -13.33
C LYS A 8 15.21 -0.32 -12.56
N TYR A 9 14.71 -0.15 -11.33
CA TYR A 9 15.00 1.01 -10.48
C TYR A 9 16.13 0.74 -9.48
N LEU A 10 16.41 -0.53 -9.18
CA LEU A 10 17.59 -0.96 -8.43
C LEU A 10 18.07 -2.33 -8.93
N PRO A 11 19.09 -2.40 -9.82
CA PRO A 11 19.54 -3.66 -10.43
C PRO A 11 19.93 -4.76 -9.44
N LYS A 12 20.30 -4.41 -8.20
CA LYS A 12 20.60 -5.40 -7.14
C LYS A 12 19.43 -6.30 -6.77
N LEU A 13 18.19 -5.90 -7.07
CA LEU A 13 17.01 -6.72 -6.82
C LEU A 13 16.84 -7.81 -7.89
N GLU A 14 17.53 -7.74 -9.04
CA GLU A 14 17.37 -8.71 -10.12
C GLU A 14 17.61 -10.15 -9.63
N GLY A 15 16.67 -11.04 -9.91
CA GLY A 15 16.72 -12.45 -9.49
C GLY A 15 16.37 -12.70 -8.02
N THR A 16 16.14 -11.66 -7.21
CA THR A 16 15.67 -11.79 -5.83
C THR A 16 14.15 -11.91 -5.76
N ILE A 17 13.62 -12.39 -4.62
CA ILE A 17 12.16 -12.46 -4.42
C ILE A 17 11.53 -11.06 -4.36
N GLY A 18 12.29 -10.06 -3.91
CA GLY A 18 11.88 -8.66 -3.75
C GLY A 18 11.83 -7.88 -5.05
N ASP A 19 12.13 -8.52 -6.18
CA ASP A 19 11.99 -7.96 -7.52
C ASP A 19 10.52 -7.97 -7.98
N SER A 20 9.68 -7.21 -7.26
CA SER A 20 8.24 -7.16 -7.52
C SER A 20 7.90 -6.61 -8.90
N GLU A 21 6.81 -7.13 -9.46
CA GLU A 21 6.26 -6.66 -10.72
C GLU A 21 5.56 -5.31 -10.53
N ILE A 22 5.68 -4.48 -11.58
CA ILE A 22 5.06 -3.17 -11.70
C ILE A 22 4.25 -3.22 -12.98
N TYR A 23 2.93 -3.13 -12.86
CA TYR A 23 2.04 -3.09 -14.01
C TYR A 23 1.73 -1.65 -14.36
N ILE A 24 1.88 -1.31 -15.63
CA ILE A 24 1.75 0.05 -16.14
C ILE A 24 0.63 0.06 -17.18
N ILE A 25 -0.40 0.85 -16.90
CA ILE A 25 -1.54 1.09 -17.78
C ILE A 25 -1.52 2.56 -18.15
N GLU A 26 -1.40 2.85 -19.44
CA GLU A 26 -1.28 4.19 -19.99
C GLU A 26 -2.47 4.47 -20.90
N GLY A 27 -3.08 5.64 -20.74
CA GLY A 27 -4.14 6.13 -21.61
C GLY A 27 -3.61 6.80 -22.86
N GLU A 28 -4.52 7.08 -23.81
CA GLU A 28 -4.18 7.73 -25.07
C GLU A 28 -3.89 9.23 -24.89
N GLU A 29 -4.45 9.86 -23.86
CA GLU A 29 -4.26 11.28 -23.55
C GLU A 29 -3.19 11.50 -22.48
N GLU A 30 -2.38 12.55 -22.63
CA GLU A 30 -1.44 12.98 -21.59
C GLU A 30 -2.18 13.43 -20.31
N GLY A 31 -1.65 13.05 -19.16
CA GLY A 31 -2.26 13.36 -17.87
C GLY A 31 -1.38 13.00 -16.69
N GLY A 32 -1.98 13.03 -15.49
CA GLY A 32 -1.29 12.71 -14.25
C GLY A 32 -0.88 11.24 -14.14
N SER A 33 -0.13 10.97 -13.07
CA SER A 33 0.53 9.71 -12.78
C SER A 33 0.10 9.22 -11.40
N LEU A 34 -0.51 8.04 -11.36
CA LEU A 34 -1.04 7.44 -10.14
C LEU A 34 -0.30 6.13 -9.84
N LEU A 35 0.14 5.95 -8.60
CA LEU A 35 0.56 4.67 -8.05
C LEU A 35 -0.53 4.11 -7.13
N ILE A 36 -0.98 2.89 -7.40
CA ILE A 36 -1.76 2.07 -6.46
C ILE A 36 -0.83 0.95 -5.96
N ILE A 37 -0.60 0.90 -4.66
CA ILE A 37 0.30 -0.07 -4.05
C ILE A 37 -0.44 -0.93 -3.01
N GLY A 38 -0.38 -2.24 -3.21
CA GLY A 38 -0.89 -3.27 -2.32
C GLY A 38 0.20 -4.28 -1.95
N GLY A 39 -0.06 -5.09 -0.92
CA GLY A 39 0.87 -6.15 -0.51
C GLY A 39 2.15 -5.64 0.17
N THR A 40 2.12 -4.41 0.72
CA THR A 40 3.16 -3.91 1.64
C THR A 40 3.29 -4.84 2.86
N HIS A 41 2.14 -5.27 3.39
CA HIS A 41 2.03 -6.32 4.41
C HIS A 41 1.12 -7.45 3.89
N PRO A 42 1.68 -8.61 3.53
CA PRO A 42 0.92 -9.75 3.01
C PRO A 42 -0.16 -10.37 3.93
N ASN A 43 -0.17 -10.02 5.22
CA ASN A 43 -1.26 -10.39 6.13
C ASN A 43 -2.46 -9.42 6.10
N GLU A 44 -2.45 -8.49 5.14
CA GLU A 44 -3.50 -7.49 4.86
C GLU A 44 -4.08 -7.75 3.45
N PRO A 45 -4.85 -8.85 3.26
CA PRO A 45 -5.29 -9.34 1.95
C PRO A 45 -6.20 -8.39 1.17
N ALA A 46 -6.94 -7.46 1.81
CA ALA A 46 -7.81 -6.56 1.04
C ALA A 46 -6.98 -5.63 0.14
N GLY A 47 -5.85 -5.13 0.62
CA GLY A 47 -4.98 -4.25 -0.17
C GLY A 47 -4.42 -4.95 -1.41
N GLN A 48 -4.00 -6.21 -1.27
CA GLN A 48 -3.58 -7.03 -2.41
C GLN A 48 -4.72 -7.21 -3.42
N LEU A 49 -5.89 -7.63 -2.97
CA LEU A 49 -7.01 -7.93 -3.87
C LEU A 49 -7.58 -6.68 -4.54
N THR A 50 -7.68 -5.57 -3.82
CA THR A 50 -8.11 -4.29 -4.40
C THR A 50 -7.16 -3.90 -5.54
N SER A 51 -5.84 -3.97 -5.32
CA SER A 51 -4.87 -3.67 -6.39
C SER A 51 -4.95 -4.63 -7.58
N ILE A 52 -5.24 -5.92 -7.36
CA ILE A 52 -5.48 -6.90 -8.42
C ILE A 52 -6.76 -6.58 -9.19
N LEU A 53 -7.84 -6.18 -8.51
CA LEU A 53 -9.08 -5.79 -9.17
C LEU A 53 -8.89 -4.55 -10.05
N PHE A 54 -8.07 -3.59 -9.63
CA PHE A 54 -7.66 -2.49 -10.51
C PHE A 54 -6.84 -3.00 -11.70
N LEU A 55 -5.85 -3.86 -11.49
CA LEU A 55 -5.06 -4.43 -12.58
C LEU A 55 -5.94 -5.14 -13.64
N GLU A 56 -6.97 -5.86 -13.21
CA GLU A 56 -7.81 -6.67 -14.07
C GLU A 56 -8.91 -5.88 -14.78
N ASN A 57 -9.35 -4.74 -14.23
CA ASN A 57 -10.56 -4.05 -14.69
C ASN A 57 -10.35 -2.57 -15.04
N LEU A 58 -9.18 -1.99 -14.76
CA LEU A 58 -8.95 -0.57 -14.97
C LEU A 58 -8.75 -0.25 -16.45
N GLU A 59 -9.56 0.68 -16.95
CA GLU A 59 -9.35 1.36 -18.22
C GLU A 59 -8.84 2.78 -17.95
N VAL A 60 -7.71 3.14 -18.56
CA VAL A 60 -7.11 4.47 -18.43
C VAL A 60 -7.30 5.20 -19.76
N LYS A 61 -7.99 6.34 -19.72
CA LYS A 61 -8.13 7.23 -20.89
C LYS A 61 -7.07 8.31 -20.94
N LYS A 62 -6.70 8.85 -19.77
CA LYS A 62 -5.80 9.99 -19.59
C LYS A 62 -4.78 9.72 -18.50
N GLY A 63 -3.50 9.93 -18.80
CA GLY A 63 -2.39 9.74 -17.87
C GLY A 63 -1.91 8.29 -17.75
N LYS A 64 -1.19 8.00 -16.66
CA LYS A 64 -0.58 6.68 -16.41
C LYS A 64 -0.91 6.17 -15.02
N VAL A 65 -1.22 4.89 -14.92
CA VAL A 65 -1.44 4.19 -13.65
C VAL A 65 -0.41 3.08 -13.50
N PHE A 66 0.32 3.14 -12.39
CA PHE A 66 1.28 2.15 -11.93
C PHE A 66 0.61 1.34 -10.82
N ILE A 67 0.67 0.02 -10.92
CA ILE A 67 0.08 -0.89 -9.95
C ILE A 67 1.14 -1.86 -9.47
N ILE A 68 1.31 -1.96 -8.16
CA ILE A 68 2.10 -3.01 -7.51
C ILE A 68 1.15 -3.80 -6.62
N THR A 69 0.97 -5.09 -6.91
CA THR A 69 0.03 -5.95 -6.16
C THR A 69 0.68 -6.63 -4.96
N GLU A 70 2.00 -6.81 -5.01
CA GLU A 70 2.80 -7.50 -4.01
C GLU A 70 4.06 -6.67 -3.71
N ALA A 71 3.93 -5.54 -3.03
CA ALA A 71 5.06 -4.65 -2.76
C ALA A 71 6.19 -5.31 -1.96
N ASN A 72 5.84 -6.17 -1.00
CA ASN A 72 6.81 -6.95 -0.23
C ASN A 72 6.69 -8.44 -0.56
N ARG A 73 7.08 -8.85 -1.78
CA ARG A 73 7.03 -10.26 -2.21
C ARG A 73 7.76 -11.23 -1.27
N SER A 74 8.84 -10.80 -0.64
CA SER A 74 9.56 -11.62 0.35
C SER A 74 8.68 -12.00 1.54
N ALA A 75 7.83 -11.08 2.01
CA ALA A 75 6.92 -11.36 3.11
C ALA A 75 5.83 -12.39 2.76
N TYR A 76 5.52 -12.59 1.48
CA TYR A 76 4.66 -13.69 1.03
C TYR A 76 5.34 -15.06 1.13
N ALA A 77 6.67 -15.15 1.30
CA ALA A 77 7.38 -16.42 1.34
C ALA A 77 7.25 -17.16 2.69
N HIS A 78 6.67 -16.54 3.71
CA HIS A 78 6.56 -17.12 5.04
C HIS A 78 5.35 -16.61 5.83
N SER A 79 5.11 -17.22 7.00
CA SER A 79 4.25 -16.72 8.07
C SER A 79 5.07 -16.57 9.35
N TYR A 80 4.54 -15.89 10.36
CA TYR A 80 5.22 -15.90 11.66
C TYR A 80 4.96 -17.21 12.40
N PRO A 81 5.96 -17.74 13.13
CA PRO A 81 5.74 -18.88 14.00
C PRO A 81 4.60 -18.61 14.99
N GLN A 82 3.75 -19.61 15.23
CA GLN A 82 2.65 -19.56 16.20
C GLN A 82 1.47 -18.63 15.85
N GLU A 83 1.46 -17.96 14.70
CA GLU A 83 0.27 -17.17 14.28
C GLU A 83 -0.89 -18.04 13.79
N GLY A 84 -0.64 -19.31 13.42
CA GLY A 84 -1.66 -20.20 12.86
C GLY A 84 -2.25 -19.70 11.54
N ALA A 85 -1.60 -18.72 10.90
CA ALA A 85 -2.08 -18.13 9.65
C ALA A 85 -1.99 -19.15 8.49
N PRO A 86 -3.01 -19.19 7.60
CA PRO A 86 -2.93 -20.01 6.41
C PRO A 86 -1.86 -19.46 5.46
N PHE A 87 -1.29 -20.31 4.60
CA PHE A 87 -0.40 -19.85 3.52
C PHE A 87 -1.17 -19.34 2.29
N PHE A 88 -2.44 -19.71 2.18
CA PHE A 88 -3.29 -19.35 1.06
C PHE A 88 -4.73 -19.17 1.52
N TYR A 89 -5.46 -18.30 0.82
CA TYR A 89 -6.90 -18.18 0.95
C TYR A 89 -7.54 -18.27 -0.44
N THR A 90 -8.82 -18.65 -0.48
CA THR A 90 -9.57 -18.83 -1.71
C THR A 90 -10.71 -17.83 -1.77
N ILE A 91 -10.97 -17.29 -2.96
CA ILE A 91 -12.15 -16.49 -3.26
C ILE A 91 -12.99 -17.29 -4.25
N GLU A 92 -14.25 -17.51 -3.88
CA GLU A 92 -15.26 -18.09 -4.77
C GLU A 92 -15.75 -17.02 -5.74
N THR A 93 -15.81 -17.37 -7.02
CA THR A 93 -16.38 -16.50 -8.06
C THR A 93 -17.36 -17.29 -8.93
N ASN A 94 -18.20 -16.59 -9.68
CA ASN A 94 -19.12 -17.21 -10.64
C ASN A 94 -18.40 -18.02 -11.75
N TYR A 95 -17.08 -17.84 -11.90
CA TYR A 95 -16.25 -18.53 -12.90
C TYR A 95 -15.30 -19.56 -12.27
N GLY A 96 -15.47 -19.87 -10.98
CA GLY A 96 -14.65 -20.82 -10.23
C GLY A 96 -13.87 -20.19 -9.09
N GLU A 97 -13.08 -21.01 -8.40
CA GLU A 97 -12.25 -20.59 -7.28
C GLU A 97 -10.93 -19.98 -7.74
N ARG A 98 -10.54 -18.86 -7.13
CA ARG A 98 -9.17 -18.31 -7.25
C ARG A 98 -8.46 -18.36 -5.92
N LYS A 99 -7.23 -18.87 -5.95
CA LYS A 99 -6.38 -19.04 -4.77
C LYS A 99 -5.30 -17.95 -4.73
N PHE A 100 -5.18 -17.28 -3.59
CA PHE A 100 -4.22 -16.21 -3.35
C PHE A 100 -3.30 -16.58 -2.20
N LYS A 101 -2.09 -16.04 -2.22
CA LYS A 101 -1.09 -16.28 -1.18
C LYS A 101 -1.32 -15.33 0.00
N PHE A 102 -1.26 -15.87 1.20
CA PHE A 102 -1.21 -15.09 2.44
C PHE A 102 0.22 -15.15 2.97
N GLY A 103 0.69 -14.07 3.58
CA GLY A 103 2.05 -14.01 4.11
C GLY A 103 2.15 -13.33 5.46
N ALA A 104 3.38 -13.06 5.88
CA ALA A 104 3.67 -12.35 7.11
C ALA A 104 3.56 -10.83 6.93
N ARG A 105 3.63 -10.09 8.04
CA ARG A 105 3.66 -8.62 8.02
C ARG A 105 4.93 -8.03 7.40
N ALA A 106 6.07 -8.70 7.53
CA ALA A 106 7.39 -8.13 7.23
C ALA A 106 8.20 -9.10 6.37
N THR A 107 9.23 -8.58 5.69
CA THR A 107 10.14 -9.34 4.80
C THR A 107 10.65 -10.63 5.45
N SER A 108 10.91 -11.68 4.69
CA SER A 108 11.39 -12.96 5.25
C SER A 108 12.72 -12.82 5.99
N PRO A 109 12.87 -13.42 7.20
CA PRO A 109 14.17 -13.54 7.85
C PRO A 109 15.22 -14.30 7.04
N SER A 110 14.79 -15.15 6.09
CA SER A 110 15.73 -15.84 5.20
C SER A 110 16.35 -14.91 4.15
N ASP A 111 15.66 -13.84 3.78
CA ASP A 111 16.13 -12.86 2.80
C ASP A 111 16.87 -11.68 3.49
N GLN A 112 16.54 -11.41 4.76
CA GLN A 112 17.18 -10.39 5.57
C GLN A 112 17.58 -10.96 6.92
N TRP A 113 18.89 -11.05 7.15
CA TRP A 113 19.52 -11.40 8.43
C TRP A 113 20.96 -10.86 8.42
N PRO A 114 21.55 -10.43 9.54
CA PRO A 114 21.00 -10.35 10.90
C PRO A 114 20.12 -9.11 11.13
N PHE A 115 19.48 -9.06 12.31
CA PHE A 115 18.72 -7.89 12.76
C PHE A 115 19.48 -7.14 13.85
N PRO A 116 19.45 -5.79 13.85
CA PRO A 116 19.94 -5.02 14.98
C PRO A 116 18.99 -5.15 16.18
N ASP A 117 19.50 -4.99 17.40
CA ASP A 117 18.66 -4.93 18.62
C ASP A 117 17.69 -3.74 18.58
N VAL A 118 18.17 -2.61 18.06
CA VAL A 118 17.40 -1.39 17.81
C VAL A 118 17.56 -1.00 16.35
N TYR A 119 16.45 -0.93 15.62
CA TYR A 119 16.46 -0.37 14.28
C TYR A 119 16.43 1.16 14.38
N VAL A 120 17.39 1.83 13.74
CA VAL A 120 17.40 3.30 13.64
C VAL A 120 17.07 3.65 12.20
N HIS A 121 15.88 4.20 11.98
CA HIS A 121 15.45 4.60 10.65
C HIS A 121 16.39 5.70 10.12
N LYS A 122 17.13 5.39 9.04
CA LYS A 122 18.27 6.22 8.59
C LYS A 122 17.90 7.67 8.31
N SER A 123 16.72 7.90 7.71
CA SER A 123 16.32 9.25 7.30
C SER A 123 15.76 10.10 8.43
N SER A 124 15.07 9.53 9.43
CA SER A 124 14.47 10.30 10.53
C SER A 124 15.24 10.22 11.84
N GLY A 125 16.16 9.26 11.98
CA GLY A 125 16.84 8.96 13.24
C GLY A 125 15.93 8.30 14.28
N GLN A 126 14.68 7.98 13.95
CA GLN A 126 13.75 7.34 14.87
C GLN A 126 14.24 5.94 15.26
N LYS A 127 14.25 5.66 16.56
CA LYS A 127 14.52 4.34 17.12
C LYS A 127 13.24 3.52 17.13
N MET A 128 13.29 2.34 16.53
CA MET A 128 12.19 1.41 16.39
C MET A 128 12.60 0.02 16.88
N SER A 129 11.63 -0.89 16.95
CA SER A 129 11.90 -2.27 17.34
C SER A 129 12.78 -2.98 16.31
N SER A 130 13.51 -4.01 16.73
CA SER A 130 14.24 -4.88 15.81
C SER A 130 13.35 -5.43 14.68
N HIS A 131 12.07 -5.72 14.97
CA HIS A 131 11.12 -6.22 13.98
C HIS A 131 10.85 -5.22 12.84
N ASP A 132 10.92 -3.91 13.12
CA ASP A 132 10.65 -2.87 12.13
C ASP A 132 11.75 -2.76 11.06
N THR A 133 12.95 -3.34 11.28
CA THR A 133 14.00 -3.39 10.25
C THR A 133 13.55 -4.12 8.97
N ARG A 134 12.58 -5.04 9.09
CA ARG A 134 12.00 -5.81 7.97
C ARG A 134 10.66 -5.27 7.50
N ASN A 135 10.17 -4.20 8.12
CA ASN A 135 8.88 -3.61 7.83
C ASN A 135 9.04 -2.60 6.68
N LEU A 136 8.49 -2.94 5.50
CA LEU A 136 8.60 -2.08 4.32
C LEU A 136 8.03 -0.68 4.57
N ASN A 137 6.94 -0.57 5.34
CA ASN A 137 6.34 0.72 5.69
C ASN A 137 7.05 1.43 6.87
N ARG A 138 8.29 1.05 7.18
CA ARG A 138 9.25 1.74 8.07
C ARG A 138 10.62 1.95 7.40
N ALA A 139 10.71 1.68 6.11
CA ALA A 139 11.96 1.68 5.37
C ALA A 139 12.08 2.84 4.37
N TYR A 140 11.01 3.60 4.07
CA TYR A 140 11.06 4.70 3.10
C TYR A 140 11.85 5.92 3.63
N PRO A 141 12.71 6.57 2.82
CA PRO A 141 12.85 6.45 1.36
C PRO A 141 13.73 5.29 0.86
N GLY A 142 14.22 4.45 1.76
CA GLY A 142 15.10 3.33 1.46
C GLY A 142 16.57 3.72 1.34
N ASP A 143 17.41 2.71 1.21
CA ASP A 143 18.85 2.83 1.00
C ASP A 143 19.30 1.75 0.00
N PRO A 144 19.89 2.11 -1.15
CA PRO A 144 20.33 1.13 -2.16
C PRO A 144 21.49 0.26 -1.67
N ASN A 145 22.12 0.64 -0.56
CA ASN A 145 23.17 -0.12 0.13
C ASN A 145 22.75 -0.57 1.53
N GLY A 146 21.48 -0.38 1.89
CA GLY A 146 20.93 -0.78 3.19
C GLY A 146 20.53 -2.24 3.22
N THR A 147 19.70 -2.56 4.21
CA THR A 147 19.05 -3.86 4.37
C THR A 147 18.20 -4.21 3.14
N TYR A 148 17.83 -5.48 3.02
CA TYR A 148 17.02 -5.96 1.89
C TYR A 148 15.69 -5.20 1.76
N THR A 149 14.99 -4.95 2.87
CA THR A 149 13.77 -4.16 2.91
C THR A 149 14.01 -2.69 2.52
N GLU A 150 15.11 -2.08 2.96
CA GLU A 150 15.49 -0.72 2.55
C GLU A 150 15.81 -0.62 1.05
N GLN A 151 16.37 -1.68 0.45
CA GLN A 151 16.61 -1.75 -1.00
C GLN A 151 15.30 -1.82 -1.79
N VAL A 152 14.31 -2.60 -1.33
CA VAL A 152 12.96 -2.62 -1.92
C VAL A 152 12.28 -1.26 -1.79
N ALA A 153 12.32 -0.64 -0.61
CA ALA A 153 11.78 0.71 -0.40
C ALA A 153 12.44 1.74 -1.32
N TYR A 154 13.77 1.65 -1.51
CA TYR A 154 14.51 2.53 -2.40
C TYR A 154 14.08 2.36 -3.86
N ALA A 155 13.88 1.11 -4.33
CA ALA A 155 13.43 0.85 -5.69
C ALA A 155 12.02 1.42 -5.94
N ILE A 156 11.10 1.28 -4.99
CA ILE A 156 9.76 1.88 -5.07
C ILE A 156 9.85 3.41 -5.06
N LYS A 157 10.73 3.98 -4.24
CA LYS A 157 10.99 5.43 -4.25
C LYS A 157 11.51 5.90 -5.62
N GLU A 158 12.47 5.19 -6.21
CA GLU A 158 13.01 5.51 -7.53
C GLU A 158 11.95 5.36 -8.64
N LEU A 159 11.06 4.37 -8.56
CA LEU A 159 9.87 4.27 -9.42
C LEU A 159 9.05 5.57 -9.36
N ILE A 160 8.75 6.05 -8.16
CA ILE A 160 7.96 7.27 -7.94
C ILE A 160 8.66 8.49 -8.53
N VAL A 161 9.97 8.65 -8.30
CA VAL A 161 10.74 9.81 -8.77
C VAL A 161 10.91 9.79 -10.29
N GLN A 162 11.35 8.67 -10.86
CA GLN A 162 11.70 8.58 -12.28
C GLN A 162 10.48 8.62 -13.22
N ASN A 163 9.29 8.31 -12.71
CA ASN A 163 8.03 8.35 -13.48
C ASN A 163 7.15 9.54 -13.10
N ASP A 164 7.70 10.52 -12.36
CA ASP A 164 6.99 11.69 -11.87
C ASP A 164 5.63 11.36 -11.25
N ILE A 165 5.56 10.35 -10.37
CA ILE A 165 4.30 9.91 -9.78
C ILE A 165 3.78 10.99 -8.82
N THR A 166 2.64 11.59 -9.18
CA THR A 166 2.05 12.73 -8.48
C THR A 166 0.96 12.33 -7.48
N ILE A 167 0.40 11.12 -7.63
CA ILE A 167 -0.62 10.57 -6.73
C ILE A 167 -0.17 9.18 -6.27
N THR A 168 -0.19 8.92 -4.96
CA THR A 168 0.11 7.60 -4.38
C THR A 168 -1.03 7.15 -3.47
N ILE A 169 -1.56 5.95 -3.70
CA ILE A 169 -2.59 5.31 -2.87
C ILE A 169 -2.01 4.01 -2.32
N ASP A 170 -1.78 3.99 -1.01
CA ASP A 170 -1.22 2.90 -0.24
C ASP A 170 -2.33 2.13 0.50
N LEU A 171 -2.50 0.86 0.18
CA LEU A 171 -3.64 0.06 0.63
C LEU A 171 -3.26 -0.84 1.81
N HIS A 172 -3.90 -0.57 2.95
CA HIS A 172 -3.57 -1.18 4.22
C HIS A 172 -4.80 -1.65 5.00
N GLU A 173 -4.53 -2.46 6.02
CA GLU A 173 -5.53 -2.93 6.95
C GLU A 173 -5.01 -2.97 8.40
N SER A 174 -5.89 -2.66 9.35
CA SER A 174 -5.61 -2.67 10.78
C SER A 174 -6.40 -3.76 11.47
N LEU A 175 -5.83 -4.38 12.52
CA LEU A 175 -6.48 -5.47 13.28
C LEU A 175 -7.87 -5.12 13.79
N ASN A 176 -8.11 -3.85 14.11
CA ASN A 176 -9.42 -3.32 14.51
C ASN A 176 -9.58 -1.87 14.00
N ASN A 177 -10.76 -1.30 14.20
CA ASN A 177 -11.02 0.12 13.96
C ASN A 177 -10.49 1.03 15.10
N TYR A 178 -10.43 2.32 14.81
CA TYR A 178 -9.88 3.35 15.70
C TYR A 178 -10.62 3.54 17.04
N LEU A 179 -11.83 2.99 17.22
CA LEU A 179 -12.52 3.03 18.52
C LEU A 179 -11.90 2.07 19.55
N ASN A 180 -11.03 1.17 19.10
CA ASN A 180 -10.27 0.26 19.95
C ASN A 180 -8.78 0.64 19.88
N PRO A 181 -8.26 1.56 20.71
CA PRO A 181 -6.83 1.87 20.69
C PRO A 181 -5.97 0.62 20.97
N PRO A 182 -4.79 0.47 20.33
CA PRO A 182 -4.09 1.45 19.49
C PRO A 182 -4.34 1.30 17.98
N TYR A 183 -5.46 0.69 17.58
CA TYR A 183 -5.73 0.37 16.17
C TYR A 183 -6.12 1.60 15.34
N ILE A 184 -5.91 1.51 14.01
CA ILE A 184 -6.10 2.63 13.07
C ILE A 184 -7.04 2.29 11.91
N GLY A 185 -7.82 1.22 12.03
CA GLY A 185 -8.78 0.84 11.00
C GLY A 185 -9.89 1.87 10.87
N ASN A 186 -10.44 1.97 9.67
CA ASN A 186 -11.42 2.99 9.25
C ASN A 186 -10.81 4.39 9.27
N GLN A 187 -9.57 4.51 8.76
CA GLN A 187 -8.90 5.79 8.61
C GLN A 187 -8.40 6.01 7.19
N VAL A 188 -8.51 7.26 6.74
CA VAL A 188 -7.80 7.77 5.56
C VAL A 188 -6.67 8.65 6.07
N ILE A 189 -5.43 8.17 5.97
CA ILE A 189 -4.24 8.91 6.39
C ILE A 189 -3.78 9.77 5.22
N ALA A 190 -3.78 11.09 5.39
CA ALA A 190 -3.40 12.07 4.39
C ALA A 190 -2.19 12.87 4.88
N GLY A 191 -1.03 12.70 4.24
CA GLY A 191 0.23 13.17 4.83
C GLY A 191 0.57 14.65 4.65
N ASN A 192 -0.11 15.36 3.75
CA ASN A 192 0.12 16.79 3.47
C ASN A 192 -1.21 17.57 3.31
N PRO A 193 -1.20 18.91 3.33
CA PRO A 193 -2.42 19.72 3.25
C PRO A 193 -3.25 19.48 1.98
N LYS A 194 -2.59 19.24 0.83
CA LYS A 194 -3.27 18.94 -0.43
C LYS A 194 -4.04 17.63 -0.33
N SER A 195 -3.44 16.60 0.25
CA SER A 195 -4.08 15.31 0.52
C SER A 195 -5.19 15.47 1.55
N ALA A 196 -4.95 16.21 2.64
CA ALA A 196 -5.94 16.43 3.69
C ALA A 196 -7.22 17.12 3.17
N PHE A 197 -7.08 18.04 2.20
CA PHE A 197 -8.20 18.68 1.52
C PHE A 197 -9.10 17.65 0.82
N TYR A 198 -8.53 16.77 -0.01
CA TYR A 198 -9.28 15.71 -0.70
C TYR A 198 -9.80 14.64 0.27
N ALA A 199 -9.04 14.29 1.31
CA ALA A 199 -9.47 13.30 2.29
C ALA A 199 -10.72 13.75 3.05
N MET A 200 -10.91 15.05 3.25
CA MET A 200 -12.11 15.59 3.91
C MET A 200 -13.39 15.30 3.11
N SER A 201 -13.42 15.66 1.82
CA SER A 201 -14.56 15.39 0.93
C SER A 201 -14.77 13.89 0.72
N LEU A 202 -13.68 13.15 0.57
CA LEU A 202 -13.69 11.71 0.37
C LEU A 202 -14.31 10.96 1.55
N VAL A 203 -13.88 11.26 2.78
CA VAL A 203 -14.43 10.63 3.99
C VAL A 203 -15.88 11.04 4.21
N ALA A 204 -16.23 12.31 3.99
CA ALA A 204 -17.59 12.78 4.12
C ALA A 204 -18.54 12.07 3.15
N GLU A 205 -18.17 11.97 1.87
CA GLU A 205 -18.97 11.28 0.86
C GLU A 205 -19.08 9.77 1.14
N PHE A 206 -17.97 9.13 1.52
CA PHE A 206 -17.99 7.72 1.91
C PHE A 206 -18.99 7.46 3.03
N ASN A 207 -18.89 8.23 4.12
CA ASN A 207 -19.75 8.07 5.29
C ASN A 207 -21.22 8.37 4.98
N GLN A 208 -21.48 9.37 4.13
CA GLN A 208 -22.85 9.75 3.79
C GLN A 208 -23.56 8.75 2.87
N LYS A 209 -22.84 8.20 1.87
CA LYS A 209 -23.47 7.43 0.78
C LYS A 209 -23.19 5.94 0.80
N TYR A 210 -22.04 5.52 1.35
CA TYR A 210 -21.49 4.17 1.13
C TYR A 210 -21.17 3.41 2.41
N GLN A 211 -21.31 4.06 3.58
CA GLN A 211 -21.14 3.41 4.86
C GLN A 211 -22.24 2.36 5.06
N THR A 212 -21.82 1.13 5.34
CA THR A 212 -22.73 0.07 5.76
C THR A 212 -23.32 0.44 7.12
N PRO A 213 -24.65 0.35 7.32
CA PRO A 213 -25.28 0.68 8.59
C PRO A 213 -24.63 -0.04 9.77
N ASN A 214 -24.41 0.68 10.87
CA ASN A 214 -23.75 0.21 12.10
C ASN A 214 -22.24 -0.07 12.00
N ASN A 215 -21.62 -0.04 10.82
CA ASN A 215 -20.16 -0.05 10.73
C ASN A 215 -19.59 1.26 11.28
N VAL A 216 -18.39 1.21 11.83
CA VAL A 216 -17.67 2.42 12.25
C VAL A 216 -17.42 3.33 11.05
N PRO A 217 -17.68 4.65 11.12
CA PRO A 217 -17.43 5.55 9.99
C PRO A 217 -15.94 5.65 9.70
N PHE A 218 -15.55 6.08 8.51
CA PHE A 218 -14.17 6.49 8.26
C PHE A 218 -13.88 7.84 8.90
N ILE A 219 -12.64 8.04 9.36
CA ILE A 219 -12.14 9.34 9.77
C ILE A 219 -10.88 9.70 8.97
N LYS A 220 -10.57 11.00 8.91
CA LYS A 220 -9.30 11.48 8.37
C LYS A 220 -8.24 11.50 9.47
N ASP A 221 -7.05 10.99 9.20
CA ASP A 221 -5.84 11.20 10.01
C ASP A 221 -4.79 11.96 9.15
N GLU A 222 -3.96 12.77 9.78
CA GLU A 222 -2.88 13.54 9.16
C GLU A 222 -1.50 13.20 9.73
N LYS A 223 -1.38 12.08 10.45
CA LYS A 223 -0.16 11.67 11.15
C LYS A 223 0.44 10.41 10.52
N PRO A 224 0.94 10.46 9.26
CA PRO A 224 1.63 9.33 8.68
C PRO A 224 2.86 8.98 9.53
N LYS A 225 3.17 7.69 9.64
CA LYS A 225 4.30 7.22 10.46
C LYS A 225 5.62 7.46 9.73
N ASP A 226 6.67 7.81 10.48
CA ASP A 226 8.02 7.88 9.95
C ASP A 226 8.41 6.56 9.25
N GLY A 227 9.09 6.69 8.12
CA GLY A 227 9.51 5.55 7.31
C GLY A 227 8.40 4.94 6.46
N SER A 228 7.17 5.49 6.48
CA SER A 228 6.09 5.06 5.60
C SER A 228 6.17 5.73 4.22
N ILE A 229 5.62 5.07 3.20
CA ILE A 229 5.51 5.66 1.86
C ILE A 229 4.70 6.96 1.89
N ASN A 230 3.68 7.03 2.74
CA ASN A 230 2.85 8.21 2.94
C ASN A 230 3.67 9.38 3.48
N GLN A 231 4.45 9.14 4.54
CA GLN A 231 5.34 10.16 5.11
C GLN A 231 6.43 10.60 4.12
N TYR A 232 6.95 9.70 3.29
CA TYR A 232 7.91 10.06 2.25
C TYR A 232 7.27 10.95 1.18
N CYS A 233 6.16 10.51 0.57
CA CYS A 233 5.49 11.24 -0.49
C CYS A 233 4.93 12.59 -0.01
N SER A 234 4.58 12.71 1.27
CA SER A 234 4.04 13.94 1.83
C SER A 234 5.04 15.08 1.99
N GLN A 235 6.35 14.79 1.87
CA GLN A 235 7.39 15.82 1.89
C GLN A 235 7.24 16.79 0.71
N ASP A 236 6.75 16.31 -0.44
CA ASP A 236 6.35 17.15 -1.56
C ASP A 236 4.90 17.62 -1.39
N GLN A 237 4.73 18.93 -1.19
CA GLN A 237 3.40 19.55 -0.98
C GLN A 237 2.53 19.55 -2.24
N ASN A 238 3.11 19.28 -3.42
CA ASN A 238 2.38 19.22 -4.68
C ASN A 238 1.81 17.83 -4.97
N ARG A 239 2.31 16.79 -4.30
CA ARG A 239 1.84 15.40 -4.45
C ARG A 239 0.60 15.14 -3.60
N ILE A 240 -0.20 14.17 -4.04
CA ILE A 240 -1.32 13.63 -3.28
C ILE A 240 -0.91 12.25 -2.78
N VAL A 241 -1.10 11.98 -1.49
CA VAL A 241 -0.84 10.66 -0.92
C VAL A 241 -1.89 10.28 0.10
N PHE A 242 -2.38 9.05 -0.01
CA PHE A 242 -3.28 8.44 0.94
C PHE A 242 -2.78 7.08 1.38
N THR A 243 -2.99 6.77 2.66
CA THR A 243 -3.05 5.39 3.14
C THR A 243 -4.48 5.11 3.54
N PHE A 244 -5.08 4.06 2.97
CA PHE A 244 -6.43 3.61 3.33
C PHE A 244 -6.31 2.43 4.27
N GLU A 245 -6.72 2.63 5.52
CA GLU A 245 -6.71 1.61 6.57
C GLU A 245 -8.13 1.07 6.78
N THR A 246 -8.37 -0.18 6.40
CA THR A 246 -9.66 -0.86 6.67
C THR A 246 -9.59 -1.73 7.93
N ASP A 247 -10.73 -1.96 8.58
CA ASP A 247 -10.82 -2.77 9.80
C ASP A 247 -10.94 -4.26 9.49
N ARG A 248 -9.91 -5.04 9.88
CA ARG A 248 -9.85 -6.51 9.72
C ARG A 248 -10.88 -7.30 10.53
N SER A 249 -11.63 -6.66 11.43
CA SER A 249 -12.80 -7.28 12.06
C SER A 249 -13.97 -7.46 11.09
N LEU A 250 -13.98 -6.70 9.99
CA LEU A 250 -14.96 -6.84 8.91
C LEU A 250 -14.59 -7.97 7.95
N LYS A 251 -15.60 -8.50 7.26
CA LYS A 251 -15.39 -9.48 6.19
C LYS A 251 -14.48 -8.92 5.10
N LEU A 252 -13.68 -9.80 4.49
CA LEU A 252 -12.74 -9.43 3.42
C LEU A 252 -13.40 -8.66 2.27
N GLU A 253 -14.55 -9.16 1.80
CA GLU A 253 -15.40 -8.51 0.78
C GLU A 253 -15.76 -7.06 1.12
N GLU A 254 -16.11 -6.77 2.38
CA GLU A 254 -16.45 -5.42 2.81
C GLU A 254 -15.22 -4.50 2.84
N ARG A 255 -14.06 -5.01 3.26
CA ARG A 255 -12.79 -4.26 3.27
C ARG A 255 -12.33 -3.90 1.85
N ILE A 256 -12.45 -4.84 0.92
CA ILE A 256 -12.17 -4.61 -0.51
C ILE A 256 -13.13 -3.55 -1.07
N ARG A 257 -14.44 -3.70 -0.80
CA ARG A 257 -15.45 -2.72 -1.22
C ARG A 257 -15.12 -1.32 -0.71
N GLN A 258 -14.75 -1.19 0.56
CA GLN A 258 -14.35 0.08 1.17
C GLN A 258 -13.18 0.72 0.41
N GLN A 259 -12.09 -0.01 0.19
CA GLN A 259 -10.93 0.52 -0.54
C GLN A 259 -11.29 0.92 -1.97
N LEU A 260 -12.03 0.08 -2.71
CA LEU A 260 -12.50 0.39 -4.07
C LEU A 260 -13.34 1.67 -4.10
N THR A 261 -14.30 1.80 -3.18
CA THR A 261 -15.18 2.96 -3.11
C THR A 261 -14.41 4.24 -2.76
N LEU A 262 -13.46 4.19 -1.82
CA LEU A 262 -12.63 5.35 -1.48
C LEU A 262 -11.79 5.82 -2.67
N ILE A 263 -11.22 4.88 -3.44
CA ILE A 263 -10.49 5.20 -4.67
C ILE A 263 -11.43 5.81 -5.71
N ASP A 264 -12.61 5.23 -5.95
CA ASP A 264 -13.56 5.75 -6.93
C ASP A 264 -14.03 7.18 -6.59
N ILE A 265 -14.38 7.42 -5.32
CA ILE A 265 -14.72 8.76 -4.82
C ILE A 265 -13.56 9.73 -5.11
N PHE A 266 -12.32 9.36 -4.77
CA PHE A 266 -11.16 10.20 -5.03
C PHE A 266 -10.99 10.51 -6.53
N LEU A 267 -11.02 9.48 -7.37
CA LEU A 267 -10.84 9.63 -8.81
C LEU A 267 -11.94 10.52 -9.41
N ASN A 268 -13.17 10.42 -8.91
CA ASN A 268 -14.28 11.31 -9.32
C ASN A 268 -14.06 12.77 -8.90
N GLN A 269 -13.37 13.04 -7.79
CA GLN A 269 -13.04 14.41 -7.36
C GLN A 269 -11.96 15.09 -8.21
N ILE A 270 -11.11 14.32 -8.89
CA ILE A 270 -10.01 14.85 -9.73
C ILE A 270 -10.27 14.74 -11.23
N LYS A 271 -11.41 14.16 -11.65
CA LYS A 271 -11.83 14.18 -13.06
C LYS A 271 -12.08 15.64 -13.49
N PRO A 272 -11.49 16.10 -14.60
CA PRO A 272 -11.87 17.39 -15.18
C PRO A 272 -13.37 17.37 -15.53
N SER A 273 -14.04 18.49 -15.26
CA SER A 273 -15.45 18.74 -15.62
C SER A 273 -15.71 18.61 -17.12
#